data_AF-A0A955YH16-F1
#
_entry.id   AF-A0A955YH16-F1
#
_cell.length_a   1.000
_cell.length_b   1.000
_cell.length_c   1.000
_cell.angle_alpha   90.00
_cell.angle_beta   90.00
_cell.angle_gamma   90.00
#
_symmetry.space_group_name_H-M   'P 1'
#
loop_
_entity.id
_entity.type
_entity.pdbx_description
1 polymer ?
#
loop_
_entity_poly.entity_id
_entity_poly.type
_entity_poly.pdbx_seq_one_letter_code
_entity_poly.pdbx_strand_id
1 'polypeptide(L)'
;MHQVLRLSLALALLTLGACGPRTTGPHVRFAQASAADLHAAQQSGQVVWYDFEPGDDVPIVLGVIGMAEAVSQPPARLVARRHFSIVLFPDGRTFFSFDGRHLVDPTHLARWTIGLEPNDDTGSGVAVLLMFIGQAQDMPSDAPRR
;
A
#
# COMPACT_ATOMS: atom_id res chain seq x y z
N MET A 1 17.14 41.75 -35.80
CA MET A 1 17.82 41.18 -34.60
C MET A 1 16.85 41.00 -33.41
N HIS A 2 15.60 40.58 -33.64
CA HIS A 2 14.58 40.42 -32.58
C HIS A 2 13.97 39.00 -32.54
N GLN A 3 14.31 38.13 -33.48
CA GLN A 3 13.78 36.76 -33.54
C GLN A 3 14.59 35.77 -32.68
N VAL A 4 15.89 36.03 -32.46
CA VAL A 4 16.75 35.17 -31.65
C VAL A 4 16.38 35.23 -30.16
N LEU A 5 15.95 36.40 -29.67
CA LEU A 5 15.61 36.61 -28.26
C LEU A 5 14.29 35.93 -27.83
N ARG A 6 13.35 35.73 -28.77
CA ARG A 6 12.06 35.08 -28.49
C ARG A 6 12.17 33.55 -28.43
N LEU A 7 13.13 32.96 -29.16
CA LEU A 7 13.35 31.52 -29.14
C LEU A 7 13.93 31.03 -27.80
N SER A 8 14.73 31.86 -27.13
CA SER A 8 15.36 31.52 -25.85
C SER A 8 14.36 31.47 -24.68
N LEU A 9 13.29 32.26 -24.73
CA LEU A 9 12.28 32.29 -23.65
C LEU A 9 11.34 31.08 -23.70
N ALA A 10 11.06 30.56 -24.89
CA ALA A 10 10.24 29.36 -25.08
C ALA A 10 10.95 28.08 -24.60
N LEU A 11 12.30 28.04 -24.67
CA LEU A 11 13.09 26.89 -24.23
C LEU A 11 13.24 26.81 -22.69
N ALA A 12 13.15 27.95 -21.99
CA ALA A 12 13.26 28.00 -20.54
C ALA A 12 11.98 27.53 -19.80
N LEU A 13 10.82 27.54 -20.46
CA LEU A 13 9.54 27.10 -19.87
C LEU A 13 9.31 25.59 -19.98
N LEU A 14 10.04 24.89 -20.85
CA LEU A 14 9.91 23.43 -21.04
C LEU A 14 10.70 22.62 -20.02
N THR A 15 11.65 23.22 -19.29
CA THR A 15 12.44 22.52 -18.27
C THR A 15 11.77 22.44 -16.89
N LEU A 16 10.61 23.09 -16.70
CA LEU A 16 9.85 23.08 -15.44
C LEU A 16 8.83 21.93 -15.34
N GLY A 17 8.64 21.14 -16.40
CA GLY A 17 7.66 20.04 -16.45
C GLY A 17 8.20 18.65 -16.10
N ALA A 18 9.48 18.51 -15.74
CA ALA A 18 10.13 17.20 -15.57
C ALA A 18 10.21 16.70 -14.10
N CYS A 19 9.39 17.23 -13.20
CA CYS A 19 9.08 16.52 -11.96
C CYS A 19 7.83 15.68 -12.22
N GLY A 20 7.99 14.36 -12.34
CA GLY A 20 6.86 13.43 -12.39
C GLY A 20 5.86 13.70 -11.26
N PRO A 21 4.60 13.25 -11.37
CA PRO A 21 3.58 13.54 -10.38
C PRO A 21 4.09 13.08 -9.01
N ARG A 22 4.50 14.04 -8.16
CA ARG A 22 4.57 13.78 -6.73
C ARG A 22 3.14 13.51 -6.35
N THR A 23 2.84 12.29 -5.93
CA THR A 23 1.58 11.95 -5.29
C THR A 23 1.57 12.62 -3.93
N THR A 24 1.34 13.93 -3.95
CA THR A 24 1.36 14.80 -2.77
C THR A 24 0.07 14.59 -2.00
N GLY A 25 0.16 14.38 -0.69
CA GLY A 25 -0.99 14.06 0.15
C GLY A 25 -0.63 14.11 1.64
N PRO A 26 -1.61 14.22 2.55
CA PRO A 26 -1.37 14.18 3.97
C PRO A 26 -0.82 12.82 4.39
N HIS A 27 0.15 12.87 5.30
CA HIS A 27 0.69 11.72 6.00
C HIS A 27 0.01 11.57 7.35
N VAL A 28 -0.48 10.37 7.64
CA VAL A 28 -1.23 10.04 8.86
C VAL A 28 -0.57 8.83 9.52
N ARG A 29 -0.11 9.00 10.77
CA ARG A 29 0.45 7.92 11.59
C ARG A 29 -0.65 6.95 12.01
N PHE A 30 -0.91 5.91 11.22
CA PHE A 30 -2.15 5.13 11.32
C PHE A 30 -2.37 4.52 12.71
N ALA A 31 -1.33 3.93 13.30
CA ALA A 31 -1.41 3.29 14.62
C ALA A 31 -1.64 4.28 15.79
N GLN A 32 -1.38 5.57 15.57
CA GLN A 32 -1.46 6.61 16.61
C GLN A 32 -2.58 7.62 16.34
N ALA A 33 -3.13 7.64 15.13
CA ALA A 33 -4.15 8.59 14.71
C ALA A 33 -5.46 8.32 15.46
N SER A 34 -6.17 9.40 15.80
CA SER A 34 -7.52 9.27 16.33
C SER A 34 -8.50 8.87 15.22
N ALA A 35 -9.65 8.33 15.60
CA ALA A 35 -10.70 8.06 14.62
C ALA A 35 -11.14 9.32 13.86
N ALA A 36 -11.10 10.50 14.48
CA ALA A 36 -11.44 11.76 13.83
C ALA A 36 -10.41 12.13 12.75
N ASP A 37 -9.11 11.95 13.02
CA ASP A 37 -8.05 12.22 12.06
C ASP A 37 -8.15 11.29 10.84
N LEU A 38 -8.45 10.01 11.07
CA LEU A 38 -8.64 9.03 9.99
C LEU A 38 -9.84 9.39 9.11
N HIS A 39 -10.99 9.75 9.70
CA HIS A 39 -12.15 10.18 8.92
C HIS A 39 -11.88 11.47 8.14
N ALA A 40 -11.22 12.45 8.77
CA ALA A 40 -10.86 13.70 8.10
C ALA A 40 -9.93 13.46 6.90
N ALA A 41 -8.95 12.56 7.04
CA ALA A 41 -8.07 12.19 5.94
C ALA A 41 -8.84 11.51 4.79
N GLN A 42 -9.72 10.54 5.09
CA GLN A 42 -10.55 9.86 4.09
C GLN A 42 -11.48 10.83 3.33
N GLN A 43 -12.02 11.83 4.01
CA GLN A 43 -12.94 12.82 3.43
C GLN A 43 -12.23 13.97 2.72
N SER A 44 -10.91 14.04 2.76
CA SER A 44 -10.12 15.14 2.18
C SER A 44 -10.22 15.24 0.65
N GLY A 45 -10.61 14.16 -0.03
CA GLY A 45 -10.57 14.07 -1.49
C GLY A 45 -9.14 14.06 -2.07
N GLN A 46 -8.13 13.93 -1.23
CA GLN A 46 -6.72 13.86 -1.60
C GLN A 46 -6.22 12.41 -1.53
N VAL A 47 -5.06 12.15 -2.15
CA VAL A 47 -4.31 10.91 -1.88
C VAL A 47 -3.84 10.96 -0.44
N VAL A 48 -4.09 9.92 0.35
CA VAL A 48 -3.70 9.85 1.77
C VAL A 48 -2.61 8.81 1.94
N TRP A 49 -1.59 9.16 2.73
CA TRP A 49 -0.49 8.28 3.08
C TRP A 49 -0.67 7.84 4.54
N TYR A 50 -1.03 6.58 4.76
CA TYR A 50 -1.12 5.99 6.08
C TYR A 50 0.22 5.36 6.44
N ASP A 51 0.97 6.05 7.28
CA ASP A 51 2.32 5.66 7.66
C ASP A 51 2.31 4.69 8.85
N PHE A 52 3.21 3.72 8.77
CA PHE A 52 3.52 2.73 9.80
C PHE A 52 5.01 2.81 10.12
N GLU A 53 5.35 2.76 11.41
CA GLU A 53 6.72 2.69 11.91
C GLU A 53 7.02 1.29 12.47
N PRO A 54 8.30 0.89 12.57
CA PRO A 54 8.68 -0.35 13.22
C PRO A 54 8.07 -0.46 14.63
N GLY A 55 7.36 -1.57 14.88
CA GLY A 55 6.71 -1.85 16.16
C GLY A 55 5.25 -1.40 16.25
N ASP A 56 4.73 -0.66 15.28
CA ASP A 56 3.28 -0.41 15.20
C ASP A 56 2.53 -1.75 15.08
N ASP A 57 1.52 -1.93 15.92
CA ASP A 57 0.70 -3.14 16.01
C ASP A 57 -0.78 -2.74 15.89
N VAL A 58 -1.40 -3.14 14.77
CA VAL A 58 -2.79 -2.80 14.48
C VAL A 58 -3.59 -4.05 14.14
N PRO A 59 -4.88 -4.11 14.51
CA PRO A 59 -5.74 -5.20 14.08
C PRO A 59 -5.98 -5.12 12.56
N ILE A 60 -5.93 -6.26 11.88
CA ILE A 60 -6.30 -6.42 10.48
C ILE A 60 -7.40 -7.47 10.35
N VAL A 61 -8.45 -7.13 9.60
CA VAL A 61 -9.52 -8.07 9.23
C VAL A 61 -9.29 -8.47 7.78
N LEU A 62 -9.14 -9.78 7.55
CA LEU A 62 -9.03 -10.36 6.22
C LEU A 62 -10.41 -10.85 5.79
N GLY A 63 -10.83 -10.47 4.58
CA GLY A 63 -12.15 -10.81 4.06
C GLY A 63 -12.13 -11.21 2.59
N VAL A 64 -13.00 -12.15 2.24
CA VAL A 64 -13.39 -12.49 0.86
C VAL A 64 -14.88 -12.24 0.76
N ILE A 65 -15.31 -11.46 -0.24
CA ILE A 65 -16.72 -11.09 -0.47
C ILE A 65 -17.05 -11.34 -1.94
N GLY A 66 -18.24 -11.87 -2.23
CA GLY A 66 -18.74 -12.11 -3.59
C GLY A 66 -19.29 -13.53 -3.76
N MET A 67 -18.64 -14.34 -4.61
CA MET A 67 -19.04 -15.75 -4.81
C MET A 67 -18.80 -16.64 -3.58
N ALA A 68 -17.99 -16.19 -2.64
CA ALA A 68 -17.77 -16.79 -1.34
C ALA A 68 -17.71 -15.67 -0.30
N GLU A 69 -18.07 -16.01 0.94
CA GLU A 69 -17.94 -15.12 2.09
C GLU A 69 -17.03 -15.76 3.13
N ALA A 70 -16.00 -15.03 3.51
CA ALA A 70 -15.14 -15.40 4.62
C ALA A 70 -14.64 -14.12 5.30
N VAL A 71 -14.65 -14.09 6.62
CA VAL A 71 -14.09 -13.00 7.43
C VAL A 71 -13.28 -13.62 8.56
N SER A 72 -12.03 -13.19 8.71
CA SER A 72 -11.18 -13.65 9.82
C SER A 72 -11.73 -13.14 11.16
N GLN A 73 -12.02 -14.06 12.09
CA GLN A 73 -12.40 -13.74 13.46
C GLN A 73 -11.66 -14.65 14.46
N PRO A 74 -11.00 -14.11 15.50
CA PRO A 74 -10.80 -12.67 15.76
C PRO A 74 -9.91 -12.00 14.69
N PRO A 75 -9.84 -10.65 14.63
CA PRO A 75 -8.92 -9.95 13.75
C PRO A 75 -7.48 -10.47 13.93
N ALA A 76 -6.76 -10.62 12.82
CA ALA A 76 -5.34 -10.91 12.87
C ALA A 76 -4.56 -9.67 13.32
N ARG A 77 -3.31 -9.87 13.75
CA ARG A 77 -2.41 -8.76 14.11
C ARG A 77 -1.53 -8.43 12.92
N LEU A 78 -1.48 -7.14 12.56
CA LEU A 78 -0.50 -6.60 11.63
C LEU A 78 0.55 -5.84 12.42
N VAL A 79 1.78 -6.35 12.38
CA VAL A 79 2.92 -5.72 13.04
C VAL A 79 3.87 -5.18 11.97
N ALA A 80 4.06 -3.87 11.96
CA ALA A 80 5.00 -3.21 11.07
C ALA A 80 6.44 -3.54 11.50
N ARG A 81 7.19 -4.23 10.63
CA ARG A 81 8.59 -4.60 10.90
C ARG A 81 9.58 -3.50 10.46
N ARG A 82 9.14 -2.62 9.57
CA ARG A 82 9.90 -1.53 8.97
C ARG A 82 8.96 -0.36 8.73
N HIS A 83 9.52 0.82 8.47
CA HIS A 83 8.73 1.94 7.97
C HIS A 83 8.12 1.59 6.60
N PHE A 84 6.82 1.87 6.43
CA PHE A 84 6.13 1.84 5.14
C PHE A 84 4.84 2.66 5.21
N SER A 85 4.27 2.99 4.06
CA SER A 85 2.98 3.66 3.94
C SER A 85 2.02 2.83 3.10
N ILE A 86 0.75 2.78 3.52
CA ILE A 86 -0.36 2.39 2.65
C ILE A 86 -0.93 3.67 2.06
N VAL A 87 -0.94 3.77 0.74
CA VAL A 87 -1.37 4.96 0.02
C VAL A 87 -2.74 4.72 -0.59
N LEU A 88 -3.72 5.50 -0.15
CA LEU A 88 -5.11 5.42 -0.60
C LEU A 88 -5.45 6.60 -1.51
N PHE A 89 -5.85 6.29 -2.73
CA PHE A 89 -6.33 7.29 -3.68
C PHE A 89 -7.83 7.57 -3.47
N PRO A 90 -8.32 8.77 -3.84
CA PRO A 90 -9.75 9.10 -3.76
C PRO A 90 -10.67 8.16 -4.55
N ASP A 91 -10.14 7.52 -5.59
CA ASP A 91 -10.85 6.54 -6.42
C ASP A 91 -10.87 5.12 -5.83
N GLY A 92 -10.35 4.94 -4.61
CA GLY A 92 -10.29 3.66 -3.90
C GLY A 92 -9.09 2.79 -4.24
N ARG A 93 -8.24 3.16 -5.21
CA ARG A 93 -7.01 2.42 -5.47
C ARG A 93 -6.07 2.52 -4.27
N THR A 94 -5.43 1.40 -3.97
CA THR A 94 -4.48 1.27 -2.86
C THR A 94 -3.12 0.86 -3.40
N PHE A 95 -2.07 1.51 -2.89
CA PHE A 95 -0.67 1.20 -3.19
C PHE A 95 0.15 1.12 -1.91
N PHE A 96 1.36 0.60 -2.02
CA PHE A 96 2.35 0.64 -0.95
C PHE A 96 3.50 1.56 -1.34
N SER A 97 4.05 2.24 -0.33
CA SER A 97 5.34 2.93 -0.41
C SER A 97 6.23 2.43 0.71
N PHE A 98 7.49 2.11 0.41
CA PHE A 98 8.45 1.62 1.42
C PHE A 98 9.44 2.69 1.87
N ASP A 99 9.39 3.88 1.26
CA ASP A 99 10.25 5.01 1.60
C ASP A 99 9.46 6.27 1.98
N GLY A 100 8.13 6.17 2.03
CA GLY A 100 7.21 7.26 2.36
C GLY A 100 7.20 8.39 1.34
N ARG A 101 7.76 8.20 0.15
CA ARG A 101 7.97 9.27 -0.84
C ARG A 101 7.58 8.88 -2.25
N HIS A 102 7.87 7.64 -2.62
CA HIS A 102 7.58 7.12 -3.95
C HIS A 102 6.57 5.99 -3.83
N LEU A 103 5.57 6.03 -4.71
CA LEU A 103 4.82 4.84 -5.02
C LEU A 103 5.77 3.88 -5.73
N VAL A 104 5.66 2.61 -5.40
CA VAL A 104 6.45 1.60 -6.10
C VAL A 104 5.54 0.92 -7.17
N ASP A 105 6.13 0.50 -8.30
CA ASP A 105 5.54 -0.19 -9.50
C ASP A 105 6.74 -0.41 -10.48
N PRO A 106 7.04 -1.57 -11.15
CA PRO A 106 6.22 -2.72 -11.59
C PRO A 106 6.66 -4.13 -11.15
N THR A 107 7.60 -4.26 -10.21
CA THR A 107 8.06 -5.57 -9.70
C THR A 107 7.61 -5.82 -8.25
N HIS A 108 6.51 -5.20 -7.86
CA HIS A 108 5.97 -5.32 -6.53
C HIS A 108 5.51 -6.74 -6.21
N LEU A 109 5.99 -7.25 -5.09
CA LEU A 109 5.52 -8.50 -4.52
C LEU A 109 4.43 -8.17 -3.50
N ALA A 110 3.29 -7.65 -3.97
CA ALA A 110 2.02 -7.80 -3.27
C ALA A 110 1.40 -9.10 -3.77
N ARG A 111 1.92 -10.23 -3.28
CA ARG A 111 1.55 -11.55 -3.78
C ARG A 111 0.64 -12.21 -2.77
N TRP A 112 -0.51 -12.68 -3.23
CA TRP A 112 -1.37 -13.50 -2.42
C TRP A 112 -1.46 -14.91 -3.01
N THR A 113 -1.62 -15.89 -2.13
CA THR A 113 -1.84 -17.29 -2.49
C THR A 113 -2.94 -17.85 -1.62
N ILE A 114 -3.81 -18.66 -2.22
CA ILE A 114 -4.77 -19.49 -1.48
C ILE A 114 -4.26 -20.92 -1.51
N GLY A 115 -3.98 -21.46 -0.32
CA GLY A 115 -3.74 -22.88 -0.09
C GLY A 115 -5.04 -23.59 0.29
N LEU A 116 -5.19 -24.84 -0.11
CA LEU A 116 -6.23 -25.74 0.37
C LEU A 116 -5.53 -26.90 1.07
N GLU A 117 -5.77 -27.06 2.36
CA GLU A 117 -5.08 -28.02 3.20
C GLU A 117 -6.12 -28.90 3.91
N PRO A 118 -5.80 -30.17 4.21
CA PRO A 118 -6.59 -30.93 5.17
C PRO A 118 -6.41 -30.36 6.57
N ASN A 119 -7.49 -30.32 7.34
CA ASN A 119 -7.45 -30.09 8.78
C ASN A 119 -7.66 -31.44 9.47
N ASP A 120 -6.56 -32.03 9.93
CA ASP A 120 -6.56 -33.37 10.53
C ASP A 120 -7.31 -33.42 11.87
N ASP A 121 -7.43 -32.28 12.57
CA ASP A 121 -8.16 -32.19 13.85
C ASP A 121 -9.68 -32.24 13.65
N THR A 122 -10.18 -31.67 12.54
CA THR A 122 -11.63 -31.59 12.26
C THR A 122 -12.08 -32.54 11.15
N GLY A 123 -11.15 -33.19 10.44
CA GLY A 123 -11.43 -34.04 9.28
C GLY A 123 -12.00 -33.27 8.08
N SER A 124 -11.90 -31.93 8.07
CA SER A 124 -12.42 -31.06 7.01
C SER A 124 -11.30 -30.41 6.19
N GLY A 125 -11.62 -29.78 5.06
CA GLY A 125 -10.67 -28.90 4.38
C GLY A 125 -10.56 -27.54 5.08
N VAL A 126 -9.39 -26.91 4.98
CA VAL A 126 -9.14 -25.51 5.36
C VAL A 126 -8.57 -24.74 4.17
N ALA A 127 -9.08 -23.53 3.95
CA ALA A 127 -8.50 -22.59 2.98
C ALA A 127 -7.62 -21.57 3.71
N VAL A 128 -6.39 -21.41 3.25
CA VAL A 128 -5.40 -20.51 3.87
C VAL A 128 -5.07 -19.39 2.89
N LEU A 129 -5.38 -18.14 3.28
CA LEU A 129 -4.97 -16.96 2.53
C LEU A 129 -3.64 -16.44 3.10
N LEU A 130 -2.59 -16.48 2.28
CA LEU A 130 -1.30 -15.86 2.60
C LEU A 130 -1.11 -14.63 1.72
N MET A 131 -0.79 -13.50 2.35
CA MET A 131 -0.48 -12.24 1.66
C MET A 131 0.95 -11.83 2.01
N PHE A 132 1.79 -11.69 0.99
CA PHE A 132 3.11 -11.12 1.09
C PHE A 132 3.08 -9.69 0.54
N ILE A 133 3.66 -8.75 1.29
CA ILE A 133 3.85 -7.35 0.91
C ILE A 133 5.29 -6.99 1.26
N GLY A 134 6.08 -6.61 0.26
CA GLY A 134 7.48 -6.22 0.49
C GLY A 134 8.31 -6.17 -0.77
N GLN A 135 9.62 -6.03 -0.58
CA GLN A 135 10.62 -6.18 -1.63
C GLN A 135 11.04 -7.65 -1.74
N ALA A 136 11.72 -8.02 -2.83
CA ALA A 136 12.16 -9.40 -3.04
C ALA A 136 13.04 -9.94 -1.90
N GLN A 137 13.87 -9.10 -1.29
CA GLN A 137 14.69 -9.50 -0.15
C GLN A 137 13.90 -9.75 1.15
N ASP A 138 12.65 -9.29 1.25
CA ASP A 138 11.80 -9.51 2.42
C ASP A 138 11.07 -10.86 2.34
N MET A 139 11.10 -11.54 1.17
CA MET A 139 10.45 -12.84 0.97
C MET A 139 11.11 -13.91 1.85
N PRO A 140 10.34 -14.62 2.71
CA PRO A 140 10.87 -15.74 3.48
C PRO A 140 11.53 -16.77 2.56
N SER A 141 12.65 -17.35 2.99
CA SER A 141 13.42 -18.31 2.19
C SER A 141 12.62 -19.57 1.82
N ASP A 142 11.66 -19.91 2.67
CA ASP A 142 10.71 -21.02 2.62
C ASP A 142 9.35 -20.64 2.00
N ALA A 143 9.16 -19.38 1.61
CA ALA A 143 7.91 -18.98 0.96
C ALA A 143 7.75 -19.72 -0.38
N PRO A 144 6.54 -20.22 -0.70
CA PRO A 144 6.31 -20.96 -1.93
C PRO A 144 6.71 -20.12 -3.15
N ARG A 145 7.77 -20.52 -3.85
CA ARG A 145 8.19 -19.88 -5.10
C ARG A 145 7.37 -20.49 -6.23
N ARG A 146 6.27 -19.84 -6.59
CA ARG A 146 5.64 -20.06 -7.89
C ARG A 146 6.41 -19.28 -8.94
#